data_AF-K2RGJ8-F1
#
_entry.id   AF-K2RGJ8-F1
#
_cell.length_a   1.000
_cell.length_b   1.000
_cell.length_c   1.000
_cell.angle_alpha   90.00
_cell.angle_beta   90.00
_cell.angle_gamma   90.00
#
_symmetry.space_group_name_H-M   'P 1'
#
loop_
_entity.id
_entity.type
_entity.pdbx_description
1 polymer ?
#
loop_
_entity_poly.entity_id
_entity_poly.type
_entity_poly.pdbx_seq_one_letter_code
_entity_poly.pdbx_strand_id
1 'polypeptide(L)'
;MVAETGTGLFSAHKITEELASTSLDSGVHLLFDIHDRTFQALPDFLAEHRYQEVNDIRNTVFQKAFDTNLSIYEYLVHHPQLQAHMQDAMKLHQPEGDWLSVFPADEIVGNQQTAPDPARVLFVDIGGGMGQQCIRFRERYPDLAGRVILQDIPQTINRVPKPMPNGIEAVPHSFEDPQPIKSKSPRLDNLARERL
;
A
#
# COMPACT_ATOMS: atom_id res chain seq x y z
N MET A 1 23.17 -16.75 10.57
CA MET A 1 23.64 -17.85 9.71
C MET A 1 24.80 -17.35 8.85
N VAL A 2 26.04 -17.70 9.17
CA VAL A 2 27.23 -17.14 8.51
C VAL A 2 27.77 -18.11 7.46
N ALA A 3 28.44 -17.59 6.43
CA ALA A 3 29.21 -18.38 5.49
C ALA A 3 30.69 -18.36 5.91
N GLU A 4 31.31 -19.53 6.05
CA GLU A 4 32.76 -19.62 6.22
C GLU A 4 33.43 -19.32 4.87
N THR A 5 34.29 -18.30 4.82
CA THR A 5 34.99 -17.85 3.61
C THR A 5 36.47 -18.24 3.59
N GLY A 6 36.95 -18.86 4.66
CA GLY A 6 38.30 -19.35 4.86
C GLY A 6 38.46 -19.79 6.31
N THR A 7 39.57 -20.44 6.66
CA THR A 7 39.81 -20.95 8.02
C THR A 7 39.66 -19.82 9.06
N GLY A 8 38.60 -19.89 9.87
CA GLY A 8 38.30 -18.88 10.90
C GLY A 8 37.79 -17.54 10.36
N LEU A 9 37.50 -17.42 9.06
CA LEU A 9 36.91 -16.26 8.42
C LEU A 9 35.45 -16.55 8.10
N PHE A 10 34.57 -15.66 8.55
CA PHE A 10 33.13 -15.76 8.33
C PHE A 10 32.60 -14.47 7.72
N SER A 11 31.61 -14.60 6.85
CA SER A 11 30.86 -13.49 6.28
C SER A 11 29.36 -13.68 6.50
N ALA A 12 28.59 -12.59 6.42
CA ALA A 12 27.14 -12.70 6.42
C ALA A 12 26.69 -13.50 5.18
N HIS A 13 25.82 -14.49 5.39
CA HIS A 13 25.08 -15.10 4.30
C HIS A 13 23.86 -14.23 3.96
N LYS A 14 23.31 -14.36 2.74
CA LYS A 14 22.10 -13.65 2.29
C LYS A 14 20.94 -13.70 3.30
N ILE A 15 20.74 -14.84 3.96
CA ILE A 15 19.70 -15.00 5.00
C ILE A 15 19.98 -14.11 6.21
N THR A 16 21.24 -13.94 6.62
CA THR A 16 21.59 -13.05 7.74
C THR A 16 21.44 -11.59 7.34
N GLU A 17 21.80 -11.24 6.11
CA GLU A 17 21.56 -9.89 5.58
C GLU A 17 20.06 -9.57 5.55
N GLU A 18 19.25 -10.52 5.07
CA GLU A 18 17.79 -10.38 5.04
C GLU A 18 17.20 -10.26 6.45
N LEU A 19 17.61 -11.12 7.39
CA LEU A 19 17.18 -11.07 8.80
C LEU A 19 17.58 -9.76 9.50
N ALA A 20 18.65 -9.11 9.03
CA ALA A 20 19.10 -7.81 9.52
C ALA A 20 18.49 -6.64 8.73
N SER A 21 17.70 -6.90 7.69
CA SER A 21 17.06 -5.86 6.89
C SER A 21 15.96 -5.17 7.70
N THR A 22 15.82 -3.85 7.50
CA THR A 22 14.74 -3.06 8.10
C THR A 22 13.35 -3.59 7.73
N SER A 23 13.22 -4.18 6.53
CA SER A 23 11.97 -4.75 6.04
C SER A 23 11.54 -5.99 6.83
N LEU A 24 12.46 -6.93 7.11
CA LEU A 24 12.11 -8.09 7.94
C LEU A 24 11.95 -7.72 9.42
N ASP A 25 12.77 -6.81 9.96
CA ASP A 25 12.61 -6.29 11.32
C ASP A 25 11.20 -5.70 11.52
N SER A 26 10.80 -4.80 10.63
CA SER A 26 9.44 -4.24 10.63
C SER A 26 8.36 -5.29 10.36
N GLY A 27 8.64 -6.30 9.54
CA GLY A 27 7.73 -7.42 9.31
C GLY A 27 7.48 -8.25 10.57
N VAL A 28 8.51 -8.49 11.39
CA VAL A 28 8.39 -9.18 12.68
C VAL A 28 7.54 -8.36 13.65
N HIS A 29 7.81 -7.06 13.78
CA HIS A 29 6.98 -6.18 14.60
C HIS A 29 5.53 -6.13 14.13
N LEU A 30 5.29 -6.00 12.82
CA LEU A 30 3.93 -6.04 12.26
C LEU A 30 3.22 -7.38 12.55
N LEU A 31 3.96 -8.50 12.49
CA LEU A 31 3.43 -9.82 12.76
C LEU A 31 3.04 -9.98 14.24
N PHE A 32 3.93 -9.63 15.18
CA PHE A 32 3.68 -9.86 16.60
C PHE A 32 2.87 -8.75 17.27
N ASP A 33 3.15 -7.49 16.96
CA ASP A 33 2.52 -6.36 17.66
C ASP A 33 1.11 -6.06 17.13
N ILE A 34 0.78 -6.50 15.91
CA ILE A 34 -0.54 -6.33 15.30
C ILE A 34 -1.21 -7.66 14.97
N HIS A 35 -0.64 -8.43 14.05
CA HIS A 35 -1.35 -9.57 13.48
C HIS A 35 -1.61 -10.68 14.51
N ASP A 36 -0.62 -11.04 15.34
CA ASP A 36 -0.79 -12.08 16.36
C ASP A 36 -1.95 -11.73 17.29
N ARG A 37 -2.01 -10.50 17.82
CA ARG A 37 -3.13 -10.05 18.66
C ARG A 37 -4.47 -10.21 17.95
N THR A 38 -4.56 -9.83 16.67
CA THR A 38 -5.79 -10.02 15.90
C THR A 38 -6.10 -11.49 15.62
N PHE A 39 -5.10 -12.33 15.37
CA PHE A 39 -5.28 -13.76 15.15
C PHE A 39 -5.75 -14.48 16.41
N GLN A 40 -5.21 -14.13 17.58
CA GLN A 40 -5.67 -14.66 18.86
C GLN A 40 -7.11 -14.24 19.18
N ALA A 41 -7.50 -13.00 18.84
CA ALA A 41 -8.85 -12.48 19.07
C ALA A 41 -9.88 -12.95 18.02
N LEU A 42 -9.44 -13.42 16.85
CA LEU A 42 -10.31 -13.70 15.71
C LEU A 42 -11.38 -14.76 15.98
N PRO A 43 -11.09 -15.93 16.59
CA PRO A 43 -12.12 -16.95 16.83
C PRO A 43 -13.27 -16.44 17.70
N ASP A 44 -12.96 -15.75 18.80
CA ASP A 44 -13.96 -15.18 19.70
C ASP A 44 -14.73 -14.05 19.04
N PHE A 45 -14.03 -13.15 18.32
CA PHE A 45 -14.67 -12.08 17.56
C PHE A 45 -15.71 -12.61 16.56
N LEU A 46 -15.34 -13.63 15.79
CA LEU A 46 -16.23 -14.23 14.79
C LEU A 46 -17.45 -14.90 15.46
N ALA A 47 -17.25 -15.59 16.58
CA ALA A 47 -18.35 -16.20 17.33
C ALA A 47 -19.31 -15.14 17.89
N GLU A 48 -18.78 -14.06 18.48
CA GLU A 48 -19.57 -12.92 18.99
C GLU A 48 -20.38 -12.23 17.89
N HIS A 49 -19.80 -12.13 16.69
CA HIS A 49 -20.45 -11.56 15.51
C HIS A 49 -21.28 -12.58 14.73
N ARG A 50 -21.46 -13.81 15.24
CA ARG A 50 -22.21 -14.89 14.59
C ARG A 50 -21.77 -15.12 13.13
N TYR A 51 -20.46 -14.97 12.90
CA TYR A 51 -19.82 -15.13 11.60
C TYR A 51 -20.43 -14.27 10.47
N GLN A 52 -21.06 -13.15 10.82
CA GLN A 52 -21.61 -12.23 9.84
C GLN A 52 -20.50 -11.39 9.21
N GLU A 53 -20.75 -10.93 7.99
CA GLU A 53 -19.88 -9.98 7.30
C GLU A 53 -19.80 -8.68 8.09
N VAL A 54 -18.58 -8.15 8.19
CA VAL A 54 -18.29 -6.89 8.85
C VAL A 54 -18.16 -5.79 7.81
N ASN A 55 -19.05 -4.80 7.88
CA ASN A 55 -19.09 -3.66 6.96
C ASN A 55 -18.74 -2.32 7.63
N ASP A 56 -18.24 -2.35 8.87
CA ASP A 56 -17.80 -1.17 9.61
C ASP A 56 -16.34 -1.37 10.05
N ILE A 57 -15.46 -0.49 9.57
CA ILE A 57 -14.02 -0.51 9.88
C ILE A 57 -13.73 -0.26 11.37
N ARG A 58 -14.69 0.29 12.12
CA ARG A 58 -14.63 0.46 13.58
C ARG A 58 -15.26 -0.71 14.34
N ASN A 59 -15.75 -1.74 13.65
CA ASN A 59 -16.29 -2.95 14.28
C ASN A 59 -15.70 -4.23 13.66
N THR A 60 -14.37 -4.33 13.68
CA THR A 60 -13.59 -5.46 13.19
C THR A 60 -12.88 -6.18 14.34
N VAL A 61 -12.18 -7.29 14.03
CA VAL A 61 -11.34 -8.00 15.02
C VAL A 61 -10.28 -7.09 15.67
N PHE A 62 -9.86 -6.02 14.98
CA PHE A 62 -8.88 -5.08 15.49
C PHE A 62 -9.34 -4.43 16.81
N GLN A 63 -10.59 -4.00 16.89
CA GLN A 63 -11.13 -3.35 18.08
C GLN A 63 -11.15 -4.28 19.29
N LYS A 64 -11.48 -5.56 19.08
CA LYS A 64 -11.41 -6.59 20.13
C LYS A 64 -9.96 -6.84 20.56
N ALA A 65 -9.03 -6.93 19.62
CA ALA A 65 -7.62 -7.23 19.92
C ALA A 65 -6.88 -6.10 20.65
N PHE A 66 -7.28 -4.85 20.39
CA PHE A 66 -6.60 -3.65 20.89
C PHE A 66 -7.38 -2.86 21.95
N ASP A 67 -8.58 -3.31 22.32
CA ASP A 67 -9.46 -2.62 23.27
C ASP A 67 -9.65 -1.13 22.92
N THR A 68 -10.14 -0.89 21.70
CA THR A 68 -10.29 0.46 21.16
C THR A 68 -11.56 0.59 20.33
N ASN A 69 -12.09 1.81 20.23
CA ASN A 69 -13.21 2.14 19.32
C ASN A 69 -12.71 2.83 18.04
N LEU A 70 -11.40 2.98 17.87
CA LEU A 70 -10.79 3.59 16.70
C LEU A 70 -10.65 2.56 15.57
N SER A 71 -10.79 3.01 14.33
CA SER A 71 -10.31 2.22 13.18
C SER A 71 -8.79 2.00 13.28
N ILE A 72 -8.25 1.00 12.57
CA ILE A 72 -6.79 0.77 12.54
C ILE A 72 -6.02 2.02 12.10
N TYR A 73 -6.52 2.77 11.12
CA TYR A 73 -5.85 3.97 10.63
C TYR A 73 -5.84 5.11 11.66
N GLU A 74 -6.94 5.31 12.37
CA GLU A 74 -7.02 6.28 13.48
C GLU A 74 -6.15 5.83 14.67
N TYR A 75 -6.13 4.54 14.99
CA TYR A 75 -5.30 4.00 16.05
C TYR A 75 -3.81 4.22 15.77
N LEU A 76 -3.37 3.93 14.54
CA LEU A 76 -2.00 4.13 14.09
C LEU A 76 -1.59 5.61 14.09
N VAL A 77 -2.53 6.56 14.04
CA VAL A 77 -2.21 7.98 14.22
C VAL A 77 -1.56 8.25 15.58
N HIS A 78 -1.99 7.53 16.61
CA HIS A 78 -1.48 7.65 17.98
C HIS A 78 -0.32 6.68 18.27
N HIS A 79 0.02 5.78 17.35
CA HIS A 79 1.04 4.75 17.52
C HIS A 79 2.04 4.77 16.34
N PRO A 80 2.89 5.81 16.24
CA PRO A 80 3.75 6.04 15.08
C PRO A 80 4.78 4.93 14.82
N GLN A 81 5.21 4.19 15.86
CA GLN A 81 6.12 3.04 15.68
C GLN A 81 5.42 1.89 14.94
N LEU A 82 4.22 1.49 15.37
CA LEU A 82 3.42 0.48 14.68
C LEU A 82 3.10 0.88 13.24
N GLN A 83 2.85 2.18 13.04
CA GLN A 83 2.60 2.70 11.71
C GLN A 83 3.86 2.61 10.83
N ALA A 84 5.04 2.95 11.37
CA ALA A 84 6.30 2.82 10.64
C ALA A 84 6.56 1.36 10.23
N HIS A 85 6.33 0.41 11.14
CA HIS A 85 6.45 -1.02 10.82
C HIS A 85 5.49 -1.45 9.71
N MET A 86 4.22 -1.00 9.76
CA MET A 86 3.27 -1.28 8.68
C MET A 86 3.74 -0.70 7.34
N GLN A 87 4.24 0.54 7.34
CA GLN A 87 4.74 1.20 6.14
C GLN A 87 5.99 0.52 5.56
N ASP A 88 6.91 0.09 6.40
CA ASP A 88 8.12 -0.62 5.95
C ASP A 88 7.77 -2.02 5.44
N ALA A 89 6.83 -2.72 6.08
CA ALA A 89 6.31 -3.98 5.58
C ALA A 89 5.60 -3.83 4.22
N MET A 90 4.87 -2.74 3.97
CA MET A 90 4.25 -2.47 2.67
C MET A 90 5.28 -2.25 1.53
N LYS A 91 6.54 -1.96 1.85
CA LYS A 91 7.64 -1.87 0.88
C LYS A 91 8.23 -3.23 0.53
N LEU A 92 7.90 -4.29 1.27
CA LEU A 92 8.41 -5.63 1.00
C LEU A 92 8.06 -6.04 -0.43
N HIS A 93 9.07 -6.41 -1.19
CA HIS A 93 8.89 -6.91 -2.54
C HIS A 93 8.62 -8.41 -2.46
N GLN A 94 7.56 -8.85 -3.14
CA GLN A 94 7.28 -10.27 -3.28
C GLN A 94 8.25 -10.85 -4.33
N PRO A 95 8.86 -12.03 -4.09
CA PRO A 95 9.74 -12.68 -5.06
C PRO A 95 9.10 -12.90 -6.43
N GLU A 96 7.77 -13.05 -6.47
CA GLU A 96 6.97 -13.30 -7.66
C GLU A 96 6.80 -12.04 -8.55
N GLY A 97 7.22 -10.87 -8.06
CA GLY A 97 7.09 -9.59 -8.75
C GLY A 97 6.04 -8.67 -8.12
N ASP A 98 5.65 -7.63 -8.86
CA ASP A 98 4.67 -6.63 -8.45
C ASP A 98 3.42 -6.65 -9.35
N TRP A 99 2.48 -5.75 -9.11
CA TRP A 99 1.25 -5.69 -9.89
C TRP A 99 1.48 -5.33 -11.37
N LEU A 100 2.57 -4.63 -11.71
CA LEU A 100 2.94 -4.25 -13.08
C LEU A 100 3.54 -5.42 -13.87
N SER A 101 3.96 -6.51 -13.22
CA SER A 101 4.38 -7.73 -13.91
C SER A 101 3.19 -8.56 -14.43
N VAL A 102 2.00 -8.34 -13.89
CA VAL A 102 0.78 -9.10 -14.23
C VAL A 102 -0.23 -8.24 -14.98
N PHE A 103 -0.40 -6.97 -14.61
CA PHE A 103 -1.29 -6.05 -15.28
C PHE A 103 -0.66 -5.53 -16.59
N PRO A 104 -1.37 -5.50 -17.73
CA PRO A 104 -0.84 -5.08 -19.02
C PRO A 104 -0.66 -3.56 -19.13
N ALA A 105 0.05 -2.96 -18.16
CA ALA A 105 0.29 -1.52 -18.11
C ALA A 105 1.03 -1.04 -19.37
N ASP A 106 1.98 -1.81 -19.90
CA ASP A 106 2.74 -1.45 -21.11
C ASP A 106 1.84 -1.22 -22.33
N GLU A 107 0.76 -2.01 -22.50
CA GLU A 107 -0.19 -1.83 -23.60
C GLU A 107 -1.04 -0.56 -23.42
N ILE A 108 -1.46 -0.28 -22.19
CA ILE A 108 -2.27 0.90 -21.87
C ILE A 108 -1.43 2.17 -22.00
N VAL A 109 -0.17 2.11 -21.54
CA VAL A 109 0.82 3.19 -21.55
C VAL A 109 1.37 3.44 -22.95
N GLY A 110 1.65 2.39 -23.74
CA GLY A 110 2.19 2.52 -25.10
C GLY A 110 1.28 3.37 -26.01
N ASN A 111 -0.03 3.23 -25.85
CA ASN A 111 -1.01 4.08 -26.53
C ASN A 111 -0.87 5.57 -26.16
N GLN A 112 -0.37 5.90 -24.97
CA GLN A 112 -0.25 7.29 -24.47
C GLN A 112 1.00 8.01 -25.01
N GLN A 113 2.11 7.30 -25.28
CA GLN A 113 3.33 7.92 -25.81
C GLN A 113 3.13 8.59 -27.17
N THR A 114 2.12 8.15 -27.93
CA THR A 114 1.78 8.74 -29.24
C THR A 114 1.08 10.10 -29.16
N ALA A 115 0.50 10.44 -28.00
CA ALA A 115 -0.16 11.72 -27.75
C ALA A 115 0.06 12.17 -26.30
N PRO A 116 1.28 12.65 -25.96
CA PRO A 116 1.63 13.11 -24.61
C PRO A 116 0.71 14.27 -24.17
N ASP A 117 0.11 14.13 -23.00
CA ASP A 117 -0.72 15.17 -22.38
C ASP A 117 -0.38 15.24 -20.88
N PRO A 118 0.37 16.27 -20.44
CA PRO A 118 0.73 16.43 -19.04
C PRO A 118 -0.47 16.56 -18.08
N ALA A 119 -1.64 16.97 -18.58
CA ALA A 119 -2.85 17.11 -17.75
C ALA A 119 -3.64 15.80 -17.63
N ARG A 120 -3.32 14.79 -18.44
CA ARG A 120 -4.00 13.48 -18.43
C ARG A 120 -3.70 12.72 -17.15
N VAL A 121 -4.74 12.18 -16.53
CA VAL A 121 -4.60 11.28 -15.38
C VAL A 121 -4.26 9.87 -15.89
N LEU A 122 -3.11 9.35 -15.46
CA LEU A 122 -2.60 8.03 -15.85
C LEU A 122 -2.98 6.97 -14.83
N PHE A 123 -2.80 7.30 -13.55
CA PHE A 123 -2.96 6.37 -12.44
C PHE A 123 -3.42 7.12 -11.19
N VAL A 124 -4.42 6.56 -10.50
CA VAL A 124 -4.90 7.02 -9.20
C VAL A 124 -4.84 5.84 -8.24
N ASP A 125 -4.04 5.97 -7.19
CA ASP A 125 -3.88 4.96 -6.14
C ASP A 125 -4.71 5.38 -4.92
N ILE A 126 -5.92 4.81 -4.77
CA ILE A 126 -6.85 5.14 -3.67
C ILE A 126 -6.61 4.20 -2.50
N GLY A 127 -6.38 4.76 -1.31
CA GLY A 127 -5.84 4.00 -0.18
C GLY A 127 -4.36 3.64 -0.39
N GLY A 128 -3.63 4.45 -1.16
CA GLY A 128 -2.25 4.17 -1.57
C GLY A 128 -1.22 4.34 -0.45
N GLY A 129 -1.61 4.77 0.75
CA GLY A 129 -0.71 4.89 1.89
C GLY A 129 0.38 5.94 1.66
N MET A 130 1.64 5.50 1.68
CA MET A 130 2.81 6.36 1.43
C MET A 130 3.15 6.50 -0.06
N GLY A 131 2.30 5.97 -0.95
CA GLY A 131 2.48 6.07 -2.40
C GLY A 131 3.45 5.06 -2.97
N GLN A 132 3.70 3.93 -2.30
CA GLN A 132 4.62 2.90 -2.80
C GLN A 132 4.25 2.43 -4.22
N GLN A 133 2.96 2.28 -4.55
CA GLN A 133 2.57 1.84 -5.90
C GLN A 133 2.68 2.99 -6.92
N CYS A 134 2.39 4.23 -6.52
CA CYS A 134 2.66 5.40 -7.36
C CYS A 134 4.16 5.56 -7.69
N ILE A 135 5.03 5.34 -6.70
CA ILE A 135 6.49 5.38 -6.86
C ILE A 135 6.93 4.30 -7.84
N ARG A 136 6.51 3.05 -7.62
CA ARG A 136 6.80 1.93 -8.54
C ARG A 136 6.32 2.21 -9.97
N PHE A 137 5.12 2.76 -10.13
CA PHE A 137 4.59 3.15 -11.45
C PHE A 137 5.48 4.20 -12.14
N ARG A 138 5.92 5.23 -11.40
CA ARG A 138 6.82 6.26 -11.93
C ARG A 138 8.21 5.72 -12.24
N GLU A 139 8.74 4.80 -11.43
CA GLU A 139 10.04 4.16 -11.67
C GLU A 139 10.00 3.26 -12.91
N ARG A 140 8.87 2.58 -13.16
CA ARG A 140 8.68 1.75 -14.36
C ARG A 140 8.47 2.58 -15.63
N TYR A 141 7.88 3.77 -15.50
CA TYR A 141 7.54 4.68 -16.61
C TYR A 141 8.02 6.12 -16.35
N PRO A 142 9.33 6.37 -16.23
CA PRO A 142 9.86 7.67 -15.80
C PRO A 142 9.55 8.81 -16.79
N ASP A 143 9.56 8.52 -18.10
CA ASP A 143 9.35 9.50 -19.16
C ASP A 143 7.88 9.66 -19.58
N LEU A 144 6.97 8.93 -18.94
CA LEU A 144 5.55 8.96 -19.30
C LEU A 144 4.90 10.27 -18.83
N ALA A 145 4.52 11.11 -19.80
CA ALA A 145 3.81 12.36 -19.54
C ALA A 145 2.40 12.10 -19.00
N GLY A 146 2.06 12.79 -17.90
CA GLY A 146 0.75 12.74 -17.26
C GLY A 146 0.85 12.73 -15.74
N ARG A 147 -0.32 12.65 -15.11
CA ARG A 147 -0.52 12.78 -13.66
C ARG A 147 -0.64 11.40 -13.02
N VAL A 148 0.15 11.20 -11.96
CA VAL A 148 0.07 10.05 -11.06
C VAL A 148 -0.35 10.58 -9.71
N ILE A 149 -1.49 10.12 -9.21
CA ILE A 149 -2.17 10.73 -8.07
C ILE A 149 -2.28 9.69 -6.96
N LEU A 150 -1.75 10.03 -5.79
CA LEU A 150 -1.95 9.29 -4.55
C LEU A 150 -3.18 9.86 -3.84
N GLN A 151 -4.14 9.00 -3.52
CA GLN A 151 -5.31 9.33 -2.72
C GLN A 151 -5.37 8.50 -1.45
N ASP A 152 -5.62 9.16 -0.32
CA ASP A 152 -5.79 8.52 0.97
C ASP A 152 -6.51 9.48 1.93
N ILE A 153 -6.93 8.99 3.10
CA ILE A 153 -7.57 9.84 4.12
C ILE A 153 -6.63 10.99 4.55
N PRO A 154 -7.16 12.14 4.99
CA PRO A 154 -6.35 13.31 5.33
C PRO A 154 -5.21 13.02 6.34
N GLN A 155 -5.46 12.12 7.29
CA GLN A 155 -4.51 11.68 8.30
C GLN A 155 -3.28 11.01 7.68
N THR A 156 -3.46 10.24 6.61
CA THR A 156 -2.38 9.58 5.86
C THR A 156 -1.67 10.59 4.95
N ILE A 157 -2.41 11.37 4.16
CA ILE A 157 -1.84 12.34 3.22
C ILE A 157 -1.01 13.42 3.92
N ASN A 158 -1.37 13.81 5.14
CA ASN A 158 -0.58 14.80 5.89
C ASN A 158 0.83 14.31 6.27
N ARG A 159 1.11 13.01 6.15
CA ARG A 159 2.37 12.38 6.57
C ARG A 159 3.28 11.99 5.41
N VAL A 160 2.79 12.08 4.17
CA VAL A 160 3.62 11.78 3.00
C VAL A 160 4.67 12.87 2.78
N PRO A 161 5.83 12.56 2.16
CA PRO A 161 6.84 13.56 1.82
C PRO A 161 6.28 14.73 1.00
N LYS A 162 6.75 15.95 1.26
CA LYS A 162 6.35 17.16 0.51
C LYS A 162 7.60 17.88 -0.04
N PRO A 163 7.76 18.03 -1.38
CA PRO A 163 6.94 17.40 -2.41
C PRO A 163 7.12 15.88 -2.44
N MET A 164 6.13 15.17 -2.99
CA MET A 164 6.29 13.75 -3.30
C MET A 164 7.32 13.56 -4.42
N PRO A 165 8.04 12.43 -4.45
CA PRO A 165 9.00 12.13 -5.51
C PRO A 165 8.32 11.96 -6.87
N ASN A 166 9.10 12.09 -7.94
CA ASN A 166 8.70 11.77 -9.32
C ASN A 166 7.42 12.47 -9.81
N GLY A 167 7.10 13.66 -9.28
CA GLY A 167 5.92 14.42 -9.67
C GLY A 167 4.60 13.72 -9.32
N ILE A 168 4.58 12.90 -8.27
CA ILE A 168 3.34 12.32 -7.73
C ILE A 168 2.54 13.42 -7.03
N GLU A 169 1.22 13.44 -7.24
CA GLU A 169 0.32 14.39 -6.59
C GLU A 169 -0.39 13.71 -5.42
N ALA A 170 -0.21 14.21 -4.19
CA ALA A 170 -0.91 13.68 -3.01
C ALA A 170 -2.19 14.47 -2.75
N VAL A 171 -3.34 13.80 -2.75
CA VAL A 171 -4.67 14.41 -2.64
C VAL A 171 -5.49 13.69 -1.55
N PRO A 172 -5.98 14.39 -0.50
CA PRO A 172 -6.89 13.80 0.46
C PRO A 172 -8.18 13.31 -0.18
N HIS A 173 -8.61 12.08 0.12
CA HIS A 173 -9.85 11.49 -0.39
C HIS A 173 -10.31 10.33 0.51
N SER A 174 -11.63 10.22 0.76
CA SER A 174 -12.25 9.09 1.43
C SER A 174 -12.91 8.14 0.42
N PHE A 175 -12.93 6.85 0.69
CA PHE A 175 -13.70 5.86 -0.10
C PHE A 175 -15.22 6.12 -0.07
N GLU A 176 -15.70 6.85 0.92
CA GLU A 176 -17.13 7.22 1.06
C GLU A 176 -17.53 8.35 0.12
N ASP A 177 -16.56 9.13 -0.35
CA ASP A 177 -16.80 10.26 -1.24
C ASP A 177 -16.79 9.81 -2.71
N PRO A 178 -17.61 10.41 -3.58
CA PRO A 178 -17.45 10.20 -5.02
C PRO A 178 -16.04 10.59 -5.47
N GLN A 179 -15.41 9.75 -6.29
CA GLN A 179 -14.08 10.01 -6.84
C GLN A 179 -14.01 11.39 -7.55
N PRO A 180 -13.26 12.38 -7.03
CA PRO A 180 -13.17 13.72 -7.62
C PRO A 180 -12.36 13.75 -8.92
N ILE A 181 -11.40 12.85 -9.09
CA ILE A 181 -10.51 12.81 -10.24
C ILE A 181 -11.19 12.04 -11.37
N LYS A 182 -11.64 12.76 -12.40
CA LYS A 182 -12.24 12.17 -13.60
C LYS A 182 -11.25 12.17 -14.75
N SER A 183 -11.13 11.04 -15.44
CA SER A 183 -10.44 11.00 -16.73
C SER A 183 -11.34 11.54 -17.84
N LYS A 184 -10.77 12.25 -18.81
CA LYS A 184 -11.49 12.65 -20.04
C LYS A 184 -11.46 11.56 -21.13
N SER A 185 -11.20 10.29 -20.77
CA SER A 185 -11.09 9.21 -21.75
C SER A 185 -12.45 8.60 -22.10
N PRO A 186 -12.95 8.71 -23.35
CA PRO A 186 -14.22 8.13 -23.75
C PRO A 186 -14.25 6.59 -23.72
N ARG A 187 -13.11 5.91 -23.60
CA ARG A 187 -13.05 4.43 -23.57
C ARG A 187 -13.43 3.83 -22.22
N LEU A 188 -13.20 4.52 -21.10
CA LEU A 188 -13.52 3.98 -19.77
C LEU A 188 -14.98 4.21 -19.37
N ASP A 189 -15.61 5.26 -19.90
CA ASP A 189 -17.05 5.50 -19.72
C ASP A 189 -17.91 4.35 -20.28
N ASN A 190 -17.43 3.64 -21.31
CA ASN A 190 -18.11 2.47 -21.86
C ASN A 190 -17.92 1.20 -21.01
N LEU A 191 -16.74 0.98 -20.44
CA LEU A 191 -16.49 -0.17 -19.55
C LEU A 191 -17.30 -0.10 -18.24
N ALA A 192 -17.57 1.11 -17.73
CA ALA A 192 -18.44 1.30 -16.58
C ALA A 192 -19.93 1.06 -16.90
N ARG A 193 -20.35 1.21 -18.18
CA ARG A 193 -21.73 1.00 -18.61
C ARG A 193 -22.06 -0.45 -18.95
N GLU A 194 -21.07 -1.27 -19.28
CA GLU A 194 -21.28 -2.69 -19.63
C GLU A 194 -21.34 -3.63 -18.42
N ARG A 195 -21.29 -3.11 -17.18
CA ARG A 195 -21.41 -3.92 -15.94
C ARG A 195 -22.62 -3.58 -15.06
N LEU A 196 -23.65 -2.94 -15.63
CA LEU A 196 -25.01 -2.84 -15.06
C LEU A 196 -25.99 -3.57 -15.98
#